data_AF-A0A4P7Y9V0-F1
#
_entry.id   AF-A0A4P7Y9V0-F1
#
_cell.length_a   1.000
_cell.length_b   1.000
_cell.length_c   1.000
_cell.angle_alpha   90.00
_cell.angle_beta   90.00
_cell.angle_gamma   90.00
#
_symmetry.space_group_name_H-M   'P 1'
#
loop_
_entity.id
_entity.type
_entity.pdbx_description
1 polymer ?
#
loop_
_entity_poly.entity_id
_entity_poly.type
_entity_poly.pdbx_seq_one_letter_code
_entity_poly.pdbx_strand_id
1 'polypeptide(L)'
;MLLGQLPVEQGRAFFPVHEPLRLELLAGTFRSNEGPWWPIRHWLVPTSSGTGSVLVGKPEHSTAMGICTAAVQLDALMVSSLLNSWRRALRLPLAYAPARWNGPAALPPQAAAQAYIQIQQARQLGLSHQDDILTLALHRLMLHPHLHQHTGVRALIEQAVQGQAPLSQLLAPYNDNAWQRAVSDLTHAGALQ
;
A
#
# COMPACT_ATOMS: atom_id res chain seq x y z
N MET A 1 -1.71 11.95 -33.41
CA MET A 1 -1.65 12.74 -32.16
C MET A 1 -1.03 11.85 -31.09
N LEU A 2 0.28 11.95 -30.86
CA LEU A 2 1.01 11.09 -29.93
C LEU A 2 1.31 11.90 -28.67
N LEU A 3 0.46 11.76 -27.65
CA LEU A 3 0.67 12.32 -26.32
C LEU A 3 1.78 11.52 -25.62
N GLY A 4 2.84 12.19 -25.15
CA GLY A 4 3.71 11.65 -24.09
C GLY A 4 5.16 11.34 -24.41
N GLN A 5 5.72 11.70 -25.58
CA GLN A 5 7.17 11.59 -25.77
C GLN A 5 7.88 12.84 -25.21
N LEU A 6 8.50 12.68 -24.04
CA LEU A 6 9.44 13.66 -23.50
C LEU A 6 10.84 13.39 -24.10
N PRO A 7 11.63 14.45 -24.38
CA PRO A 7 12.96 14.30 -24.96
C PRO A 7 13.88 13.57 -23.98
N VAL A 8 14.61 12.59 -24.51
CA VAL A 8 15.68 11.87 -23.80
C VAL A 8 16.87 12.83 -23.68
N GLU A 9 16.82 13.74 -22.70
CA GLU A 9 17.99 14.49 -22.26
C GLU A 9 18.94 13.51 -21.55
N GLN A 10 20.11 13.34 -22.16
CA GLN A 10 21.11 12.33 -21.87
C GLN A 10 21.51 12.32 -20.39
N GLY A 11 21.44 11.14 -19.76
CA GLY A 11 22.11 10.86 -18.47
C GLY A 11 21.33 11.13 -17.18
N ARG A 12 20.11 11.70 -17.24
CA ARG A 12 19.22 11.74 -16.06
C ARG A 12 18.21 10.60 -16.12
N ALA A 13 18.18 9.75 -15.09
CA ALA A 13 17.14 8.75 -14.93
C ALA A 13 15.76 9.42 -14.96
N PHE A 14 15.01 9.21 -16.04
CA PHE A 14 13.64 9.68 -16.17
C PHE A 14 12.75 8.81 -15.28
N PHE A 15 12.30 9.36 -14.16
CA PHE A 15 11.27 8.73 -13.34
C PHE A 15 9.91 9.15 -13.89
N PRO A 16 9.03 8.22 -14.31
CA PRO A 16 7.71 8.55 -14.81
C PRO A 16 6.78 8.92 -13.65
N VAL A 17 7.11 9.99 -12.91
CA VAL A 17 6.34 10.51 -11.77
C VAL A 17 4.89 10.83 -12.18
N HIS A 18 4.64 10.99 -13.47
CA HIS A 18 3.32 11.26 -14.07
C HIS A 18 2.44 10.02 -14.25
N GLU A 19 2.92 8.80 -13.96
CA GLU A 19 2.03 7.65 -13.82
C GLU A 19 1.05 7.92 -12.66
N PRO A 20 -0.27 7.74 -12.82
CA PRO A 20 -1.24 8.18 -11.81
C PRO A 20 -0.97 7.65 -10.39
N LEU A 21 -0.58 6.38 -10.27
CA LEU A 21 -0.26 5.79 -8.97
C LEU A 21 1.00 6.40 -8.36
N ARG A 22 2.03 6.65 -9.17
CA ARG A 22 3.28 7.28 -8.73
C ARG A 22 3.04 8.70 -8.25
N LEU A 23 2.14 9.42 -8.92
CA LEU A 23 1.76 10.77 -8.56
C LEU A 23 0.93 10.81 -7.28
N GLU A 24 -0.03 9.88 -7.13
CA GLU A 24 -0.80 9.71 -5.88
C GLU A 24 0.12 9.37 -4.70
N LEU A 25 1.06 8.44 -4.89
CA LEU A 25 2.05 8.06 -3.88
C LEU A 25 2.98 9.23 -3.53
N LEU A 26 3.43 9.98 -4.53
CA LEU A 26 4.26 11.15 -4.30
C LEU A 26 3.48 12.23 -3.55
N ALA A 27 2.23 12.51 -3.92
CA ALA A 27 1.33 13.40 -3.19
C ALA A 27 1.17 13.00 -1.72
N GLY A 28 1.08 11.70 -1.44
CA GLY A 28 1.03 11.17 -0.08
C GLY A 28 2.28 11.46 0.78
N THR A 29 3.41 11.86 0.18
CA THR A 29 4.62 12.27 0.92
C THR A 29 4.59 13.73 1.38
N PHE A 30 3.67 14.54 0.86
CA PHE A 30 3.51 15.94 1.23
C PHE A 30 2.35 16.11 2.22
N ARG A 31 2.40 17.17 3.04
CA ARG A 31 1.33 17.49 4.00
C ARG A 31 0.08 18.08 3.32
N SER A 32 0.18 18.44 2.05
CA SER A 32 -0.85 19.13 1.28
C SER A 32 -0.80 18.69 -0.19
N ASN A 33 -1.90 18.89 -0.90
CA ASN A 33 -1.96 18.73 -2.36
C ASN A 33 -1.11 19.78 -3.12
N GLU A 34 -0.58 20.78 -2.42
CA GLU A 34 0.43 21.69 -2.94
C GLU A 34 1.82 21.07 -2.90
N GLY A 35 2.56 21.19 -4.00
CA GLY A 35 3.90 20.64 -4.10
C GLY A 35 4.65 21.09 -5.36
N PRO A 36 5.92 20.70 -5.52
CA PRO A 36 6.74 21.03 -6.68
C PRO A 36 6.36 20.17 -7.88
N TRP A 37 5.09 20.17 -8.28
CA TRP A 37 4.52 19.38 -9.38
C TRP A 37 4.86 19.93 -10.77
N TRP A 38 6.09 20.44 -10.91
CA TRP A 38 6.59 21.07 -12.12
C TRP A 38 6.36 20.17 -13.36
N PRO A 39 5.98 20.72 -14.52
CA PRO A 39 5.71 22.14 -14.84
C PRO A 39 4.23 22.55 -14.72
N ILE A 40 3.33 21.66 -14.28
CA ILE A 40 1.88 21.89 -14.39
C ILE A 40 1.32 22.44 -13.07
N ARG A 41 0.52 23.52 -13.16
CA ARG A 41 -0.09 24.19 -12.01
C ARG A 41 -1.28 23.42 -11.42
N HIS A 42 -2.04 22.70 -12.23
CA HIS A 42 -3.17 21.88 -11.77
C HIS A 42 -3.11 20.50 -12.42
N TRP A 43 -2.95 19.46 -11.62
CA TRP A 43 -3.02 18.08 -12.06
C TRP A 43 -4.34 17.46 -11.62
N LEU A 44 -5.12 16.94 -12.57
CA LEU A 44 -6.23 16.06 -12.25
C LEU A 44 -5.70 14.62 -12.22
N VAL A 45 -5.77 13.97 -11.06
CA VAL A 45 -5.17 12.65 -10.83
C VAL A 45 -6.27 11.66 -10.45
N PRO A 46 -6.45 10.57 -11.21
CA PRO A 46 -7.30 9.48 -10.75
C PRO A 46 -6.61 8.79 -9.56
N THR A 47 -7.35 8.59 -8.48
CA THR A 47 -6.84 7.93 -7.27
C THR A 47 -7.07 6.42 -7.35
N SER A 48 -6.30 5.68 -6.57
CA SER A 48 -6.41 4.23 -6.38
C SER A 48 -7.80 3.77 -5.93
N SER A 49 -8.56 4.67 -5.26
CA SER A 49 -9.95 4.46 -4.84
C SER A 49 -10.99 4.51 -5.97
N GLY A 50 -10.60 5.03 -7.14
CA GLY A 50 -11.51 5.24 -8.29
C GLY A 50 -12.16 6.63 -8.31
N THR A 51 -11.67 7.57 -7.50
CA THR A 51 -12.10 8.98 -7.49
C THR A 51 -11.08 9.88 -8.18
N GLY A 52 -11.35 11.18 -8.33
CA GLY A 52 -10.40 12.18 -8.81
C GLY A 52 -9.89 13.07 -7.68
N SER A 53 -8.61 13.46 -7.75
CA SER A 53 -8.01 14.47 -6.88
C SER A 53 -7.33 15.56 -7.72
N VAL A 54 -7.23 16.78 -7.18
CA VAL A 54 -6.50 17.89 -7.80
C VAL A 54 -5.24 18.18 -7.00
N LEU A 55 -4.08 18.13 -7.64
CA LEU A 55 -2.80 18.56 -7.09
C LEU A 55 -2.43 19.94 -7.64
N VAL A 56 -1.96 20.83 -6.77
CA VAL A 56 -1.65 22.24 -7.09
C VAL A 56 -0.14 22.43 -7.14
N GLY A 57 0.38 22.63 -8.35
CA GLY A 57 1.81 22.71 -8.62
C GLY A 57 2.36 24.12 -8.51
N LYS A 58 3.63 24.23 -8.16
CA LYS A 58 4.42 25.47 -8.22
C LYS A 58 5.32 25.44 -9.47
N PRO A 59 4.85 25.93 -10.64
CA PRO A 59 5.59 25.81 -11.91
C PRO A 59 6.91 26.60 -11.94
N GLU A 60 7.09 27.54 -11.01
CA GLU A 60 8.35 28.25 -10.80
C GLU A 60 9.38 27.49 -9.93
N HIS A 61 9.01 26.37 -9.29
CA HIS A 61 9.90 25.61 -8.42
C HIS A 61 10.04 24.16 -8.91
N SER A 62 11.22 23.83 -9.46
CA SER A 62 11.64 22.44 -9.64
C SER A 62 12.37 21.98 -8.38
N THR A 63 11.88 20.94 -7.70
CA THR A 63 12.55 20.36 -6.54
C THR A 63 13.13 19.01 -6.94
N ALA A 64 14.43 18.81 -6.68
CA ALA A 64 15.07 17.51 -6.85
C ALA A 64 14.40 16.49 -5.91
N MET A 65 14.12 15.28 -6.42
CA MET A 65 13.53 14.22 -5.60
C MET A 65 14.46 13.87 -4.43
N GLY A 66 13.97 14.02 -3.20
CA GLY A 66 14.67 13.54 -2.00
C GLY A 66 14.65 12.02 -1.90
N ILE A 67 15.51 11.47 -1.04
CA ILE A 67 15.68 10.00 -0.85
C ILE A 67 14.33 9.32 -0.53
N CYS A 68 13.52 9.90 0.35
CA CYS A 68 12.20 9.35 0.71
C CYS A 68 11.24 9.32 -0.49
N THR A 69 11.23 10.37 -1.31
CA THR A 69 10.40 10.40 -2.52
C THR A 69 10.85 9.38 -3.55
N ALA A 70 12.16 9.17 -3.71
CA ALA A 70 12.69 8.14 -4.60
C ALA A 70 12.32 6.72 -4.13
N ALA A 71 12.38 6.45 -2.82
CA ALA A 71 11.99 5.16 -2.26
C ALA A 71 10.52 4.82 -2.54
N VAL A 72 9.63 5.80 -2.34
CA VAL A 72 8.19 5.66 -2.65
C VAL A 72 7.97 5.37 -4.14
N GLN A 73 8.75 5.99 -5.02
CA GLN A 73 8.69 5.72 -6.45
C GLN A 73 9.15 4.30 -6.81
N LEU A 74 10.15 3.74 -6.14
CA LEU A 74 10.61 2.37 -6.41
C LEU A 74 9.53 1.33 -6.04
N ASP A 75 8.72 1.61 -5.02
CA ASP A 75 7.68 0.70 -4.54
C ASP A 75 6.37 0.73 -5.33
N ALA A 76 6.24 1.58 -6.36
CA ALA A 76 4.99 1.76 -7.09
C ALA A 76 4.43 0.46 -7.68
N LEU A 77 5.30 -0.42 -8.22
CA LEU A 77 4.87 -1.72 -8.75
C LEU A 77 4.34 -2.65 -7.65
N MET A 78 4.98 -2.65 -6.49
CA MET A 78 4.56 -3.47 -5.35
C MET A 78 3.25 -2.96 -4.74
N VAL A 79 3.10 -1.64 -4.65
CA VAL A 79 1.83 -1.00 -4.27
C VAL A 79 0.73 -1.38 -5.26
N SER A 80 0.99 -1.31 -6.57
CA SER A 80 0.03 -1.70 -7.61
C SER A 80 -0.43 -3.14 -7.45
N SER A 81 0.50 -4.07 -7.21
CA SER A 81 0.20 -5.48 -6.92
C SER A 81 -0.70 -5.64 -5.70
N LEU A 82 -0.40 -4.94 -4.60
CA LEU A 82 -1.23 -4.99 -3.40
C LEU A 82 -2.64 -4.42 -3.65
N LEU A 83 -2.76 -3.28 -4.34
CA LEU A 83 -4.05 -2.68 -4.68
C LEU A 83 -4.90 -3.61 -5.55
N ASN A 84 -4.29 -4.31 -6.50
CA ASN A 84 -4.98 -5.29 -7.33
C ASN A 84 -5.48 -6.49 -6.53
N SER A 85 -4.63 -7.04 -5.66
CA SER A 85 -5.02 -8.11 -4.73
C SER A 85 -6.13 -7.67 -3.78
N TRP A 86 -6.06 -6.44 -3.27
CA TRP A 86 -7.08 -5.89 -2.39
C TRP A 86 -8.42 -5.73 -3.09
N ARG A 87 -8.45 -5.16 -4.31
CA ARG A 87 -9.68 -5.08 -5.12
C ARG A 87 -10.27 -6.45 -5.39
N ARG A 88 -9.43 -7.45 -5.68
CA ARG A 88 -9.88 -8.83 -5.89
C ARG A 88 -10.48 -9.41 -4.61
N ALA A 89 -9.82 -9.26 -3.47
CA ALA A 89 -10.31 -9.72 -2.18
C ALA A 89 -11.66 -9.07 -1.80
N LEU A 90 -11.83 -7.78 -2.07
CA LEU A 90 -13.09 -7.06 -1.84
C LEU A 90 -14.24 -7.52 -2.75
N ARG A 91 -13.97 -8.24 -3.85
CA ARG A 91 -15.01 -8.83 -4.71
C ARG A 91 -15.39 -10.25 -4.31
N LEU A 92 -14.61 -10.90 -3.45
CA LEU A 92 -14.90 -12.26 -3.00
C LEU A 92 -15.96 -12.25 -1.89
N PRO A 93 -16.85 -13.25 -1.84
CA PRO A 93 -17.75 -13.46 -0.71
C PRO A 93 -16.98 -14.11 0.45
N LEU A 94 -16.15 -13.30 1.12
CA LEU A 94 -15.41 -13.75 2.31
C LEU A 94 -16.37 -13.87 3.50
N ALA A 95 -16.35 -15.01 4.17
CA ALA A 95 -17.18 -15.27 5.35
C ALA A 95 -16.71 -14.47 6.58
N TYR A 96 -15.40 -14.26 6.72
CA TYR A 96 -14.83 -13.45 7.80
C TYR A 96 -13.79 -12.44 7.30
N ALA A 97 -14.14 -11.15 7.34
CA ALA A 97 -13.23 -10.04 7.04
C ALA A 97 -13.72 -8.75 7.73
N PRO A 98 -13.49 -8.59 9.05
CA PRO A 98 -14.11 -7.52 9.84
C PRO A 98 -13.60 -6.11 9.50
N ALA A 99 -12.36 -5.97 9.03
CA ALA A 99 -11.81 -4.69 8.58
C ALA A 99 -12.07 -4.41 7.09
N ARG A 100 -12.89 -5.25 6.43
CA ARG A 100 -13.22 -5.12 5.02
C ARG A 100 -13.87 -3.76 4.73
N TRP A 101 -13.32 -3.06 3.76
CA TRP A 101 -13.94 -1.85 3.21
C TRP A 101 -15.32 -2.16 2.62
N ASN A 102 -16.33 -1.39 3.05
CA ASN A 102 -17.74 -1.52 2.63
C ASN A 102 -18.32 -0.23 2.02
N GLY A 103 -17.49 0.79 1.80
CA GLY A 103 -17.95 2.06 1.23
C GLY A 103 -18.15 2.00 -0.29
N PRO A 104 -18.64 3.11 -0.88
CA PRO A 104 -19.11 3.14 -2.27
C PRO A 104 -18.00 3.06 -3.32
N ALA A 105 -16.76 3.35 -2.95
CA ALA A 105 -15.60 3.33 -3.83
C ALA A 105 -14.99 1.92 -3.91
N ALA A 106 -14.23 1.64 -4.98
CA ALA A 106 -13.62 0.33 -5.21
C ALA A 106 -12.56 -0.05 -4.16
N LEU A 107 -11.92 0.96 -3.55
CA LEU A 107 -11.00 0.87 -2.42
C LEU A 107 -11.27 2.04 -1.47
N PRO A 108 -10.81 1.98 -0.20
CA PRO A 108 -10.94 3.12 0.70
C PRO A 108 -10.18 4.36 0.19
N PRO A 109 -10.53 5.56 0.68
CA PRO A 109 -9.75 6.76 0.42
C PRO A 109 -8.27 6.56 0.78
N GLN A 110 -7.37 7.12 -0.04
CA GLN A 110 -5.91 7.02 0.13
C GLN A 110 -5.38 5.57 0.15
N ALA A 111 -6.03 4.64 -0.57
CA ALA A 111 -5.63 3.23 -0.59
C ALA A 111 -4.17 3.01 -1.01
N ALA A 112 -3.61 3.81 -1.94
CA ALA A 112 -2.20 3.74 -2.31
C ALA A 112 -1.27 4.02 -1.12
N ALA A 113 -1.57 5.05 -0.33
CA ALA A 113 -0.79 5.38 0.86
C ALA A 113 -0.92 4.28 1.93
N GLN A 114 -2.13 3.77 2.17
CA GLN A 114 -2.34 2.65 3.10
C GLN A 114 -1.57 1.41 2.67
N ALA A 115 -1.64 1.04 1.38
CA ALA A 115 -0.89 -0.07 0.80
C ALA A 115 0.63 0.10 1.00
N TYR A 116 1.16 1.29 0.72
CA TYR A 116 2.57 1.60 0.95
C TYR A 116 2.97 1.43 2.41
N ILE A 117 2.19 1.95 3.36
CA ILE A 117 2.44 1.80 4.80
C ILE A 117 2.47 0.33 5.21
N GLN A 118 1.52 -0.48 4.74
CA GLN A 118 1.48 -1.91 5.06
C GLN A 118 2.69 -2.67 4.51
N ILE A 119 3.15 -2.32 3.30
CA ILE A 119 4.37 -2.88 2.69
C ILE A 119 5.60 -2.53 3.55
N GLN A 120 5.76 -1.26 3.93
CA GLN A 120 6.89 -0.86 4.77
C GLN A 120 6.89 -1.56 6.13
N GLN A 121 5.73 -1.65 6.77
CA GLN A 121 5.61 -2.31 8.07
C GLN A 121 5.91 -3.81 7.98
N ALA A 122 5.47 -4.49 6.92
CA ALA A 122 5.83 -5.89 6.71
C ALA A 122 7.35 -6.08 6.50
N ARG A 123 8.02 -5.16 5.79
CA ARG A 123 9.50 -5.16 5.69
C ARG A 123 10.18 -4.87 7.03
N GLN A 124 9.63 -3.97 7.85
CA GLN A 124 10.13 -3.70 9.20
C GLN A 124 10.03 -4.91 10.13
N LEU A 125 9.09 -5.83 9.86
CA LEU A 125 8.99 -7.11 10.56
C LEU A 125 10.00 -8.17 10.06
N GLY A 126 10.86 -7.81 9.10
CA GLY A 126 11.93 -8.66 8.58
C GLY A 126 11.57 -9.44 7.31
N LEU A 127 10.35 -9.31 6.79
CA LEU A 127 9.96 -9.99 5.55
C LEU A 127 10.67 -9.37 4.35
N SER A 128 11.35 -10.21 3.57
CA SER A 128 12.09 -9.81 2.37
C SER A 128 11.44 -10.30 1.08
N HIS A 129 10.73 -11.44 1.11
CA HIS A 129 10.03 -12.00 -0.03
C HIS A 129 8.76 -11.20 -0.37
N GLN A 130 8.62 -10.83 -1.65
CA GLN A 130 7.51 -10.00 -2.12
C GLN A 130 6.14 -10.63 -1.82
N ASP A 131 5.99 -11.93 -2.03
CA ASP A 131 4.71 -12.62 -1.81
C ASP A 131 4.31 -12.66 -0.34
N ASP A 132 5.27 -12.80 0.58
CA ASP A 132 5.00 -12.78 2.02
C ASP A 132 4.62 -11.38 2.49
N ILE A 133 5.30 -10.35 1.98
CA ILE A 133 4.97 -8.95 2.27
C ILE A 133 3.55 -8.64 1.80
N LEU A 134 3.21 -9.02 0.56
CA LEU A 134 1.86 -8.82 0.01
C LEU A 134 0.81 -9.59 0.79
N THR A 135 1.12 -10.84 1.18
CA THR A 135 0.24 -11.69 1.99
C THR A 135 -0.06 -11.03 3.33
N LEU A 136 0.98 -10.63 4.09
CA LEU A 136 0.78 -10.00 5.40
C LEU A 136 0.03 -8.67 5.27
N ALA A 137 0.42 -7.83 4.31
CA ALA A 137 -0.22 -6.54 4.08
C ALA A 137 -1.72 -6.70 3.78
N LEU A 138 -2.10 -7.65 2.94
CA LEU A 138 -3.50 -7.90 2.61
C LEU A 138 -4.29 -8.40 3.83
N HIS A 139 -3.74 -9.32 4.63
CA HIS A 139 -4.41 -9.80 5.85
C HIS A 139 -4.62 -8.67 6.86
N ARG A 140 -3.64 -7.76 7.01
CA ARG A 140 -3.78 -6.60 7.92
C ARG A 140 -4.83 -5.59 7.45
N LEU A 141 -4.99 -5.42 6.13
CA LEU A 141 -6.02 -4.57 5.54
C LEU A 141 -7.43 -5.17 5.64
N MET A 142 -7.56 -6.50 5.63
CA MET A 142 -8.85 -7.20 5.58
C MET A 142 -9.33 -7.68 6.96
N LEU A 143 -8.42 -7.95 7.89
CA LEU A 143 -8.72 -8.52 9.21
C LEU A 143 -8.50 -7.51 10.33
N HIS A 144 -7.25 -7.09 10.56
CA HIS A 144 -6.93 -6.19 11.67
C HIS A 144 -5.58 -5.48 11.45
N PRO A 145 -5.46 -4.16 11.67
CA PRO A 145 -4.23 -3.42 11.42
C PRO A 145 -3.05 -3.91 12.28
N HIS A 146 -3.31 -4.42 13.48
CA HIS A 146 -2.31 -4.93 14.41
C HIS A 146 -2.16 -6.45 14.40
N LEU A 147 -2.54 -7.12 13.31
CA LEU A 147 -2.51 -8.60 13.23
C LEU A 147 -1.14 -9.21 13.61
N HIS A 148 -0.04 -8.52 13.28
CA HIS A 148 1.33 -8.92 13.60
C HIS A 148 1.63 -8.95 15.11
N GLN A 149 0.79 -8.34 15.95
CA GLN A 149 0.96 -8.34 17.41
C GLN A 149 0.39 -9.61 18.06
N HIS A 150 -0.48 -10.35 17.35
CA HIS A 150 -1.03 -11.59 17.86
C HIS A 150 0.05 -12.66 17.91
N THR A 151 0.26 -13.27 19.08
CA THR A 151 1.37 -14.22 19.33
C THR A 151 1.45 -15.34 18.30
N GLY A 152 0.30 -15.94 17.95
CA GLY A 152 0.25 -17.02 16.96
C GLY A 152 0.63 -16.55 15.55
N VAL A 153 0.24 -15.34 15.14
CA VAL A 153 0.59 -14.80 13.83
C VAL A 153 2.05 -14.36 13.80
N ARG A 154 2.54 -13.77 14.89
CA ARG A 154 3.95 -13.35 15.01
C ARG A 154 4.91 -14.53 14.85
N ALA A 155 4.61 -15.67 15.47
CA ALA A 155 5.41 -16.88 15.32
C ALA A 155 5.49 -17.35 13.85
N LEU A 156 4.37 -17.27 13.10
CA LEU A 156 4.36 -17.63 11.68
C LEU A 156 5.13 -16.62 10.82
N ILE A 157 5.07 -15.33 11.16
CA ILE A 157 5.89 -14.31 10.51
C ILE A 157 7.38 -14.61 10.75
N GLU A 158 7.78 -14.92 11.99
CA GLU A 158 9.17 -15.28 12.32
C GLU A 158 9.65 -16.51 11.53
N GLN A 159 8.81 -17.53 11.37
CA GLN A 159 9.12 -18.70 10.54
C GLN A 159 9.33 -18.34 9.06
N ALA A 160 8.49 -17.46 8.51
CA ALA A 160 8.65 -16.96 7.14
C ALA A 160 9.92 -16.11 6.98
N VAL A 161 10.23 -15.25 7.96
CA VAL A 161 11.47 -14.45 7.99
C VAL A 161 12.72 -15.34 8.01
N GLN A 162 12.67 -16.46 8.73
CA GLN A 162 13.73 -17.46 8.76
C GLN A 162 13.81 -18.33 7.49
N GLY A 163 12.90 -18.11 6.52
CA GLY A 163 12.86 -18.86 5.26
C GLY A 163 12.40 -20.31 5.42
N GLN A 164 11.71 -20.66 6.51
CA GLN A 164 11.24 -22.03 6.74
C GLN A 164 10.12 -22.42 5.76
N ALA A 165 9.15 -21.53 5.54
CA ALA A 165 8.08 -21.69 4.57
C ALA A 165 7.47 -20.32 4.20
N PRO A 166 6.86 -20.18 3.00
CA PRO A 166 6.10 -18.99 2.63
C PRO A 166 4.97 -18.72 3.60
N LEU A 167 4.73 -17.44 3.92
CA LEU A 167 3.71 -17.01 4.86
C LEU A 167 2.31 -17.43 4.42
N SER A 168 2.05 -17.47 3.12
CA SER A 168 0.78 -17.95 2.57
C SER A 168 0.48 -19.41 2.93
N GLN A 169 1.49 -20.26 2.98
CA GLN A 169 1.35 -21.66 3.38
C GLN A 169 1.18 -21.80 4.90
N LEU A 170 1.92 -21.00 5.67
CA LEU A 170 1.83 -20.97 7.13
C LEU A 170 0.46 -20.48 7.62
N LEU A 171 -0.16 -19.56 6.88
CA LEU A 171 -1.49 -19.03 7.19
C LEU A 171 -2.64 -19.88 6.65
N ALA A 172 -2.40 -20.79 5.69
CA ALA A 172 -3.46 -21.62 5.09
C ALA A 172 -4.30 -22.42 6.11
N PRO A 173 -3.76 -22.93 7.23
CA PRO A 173 -4.55 -23.62 8.26
C PRO A 173 -5.49 -22.70 9.06
N TYR A 174 -5.32 -21.37 8.99
CA TYR A 174 -6.21 -20.43 9.68
C TYR A 174 -7.54 -20.31 8.92
N ASN A 175 -8.56 -20.99 9.42
CA ASN A 175 -9.94 -20.82 8.98
C ASN A 175 -10.58 -19.56 9.62
N ASP A 176 -11.81 -19.26 9.19
CA ASP A 176 -12.56 -18.09 9.68
C ASP A 176 -12.69 -18.05 11.21
N ASN A 177 -12.92 -19.20 11.86
CA ASN A 177 -13.01 -19.29 13.32
C ASN A 177 -11.68 -18.99 14.01
N ALA A 178 -10.56 -19.44 13.44
CA ALA A 178 -9.23 -19.12 13.95
C ALA A 178 -8.92 -17.63 13.79
N TRP A 179 -9.27 -17.03 12.64
CA TRP A 179 -9.15 -15.60 12.44
C TRP A 179 -10.03 -14.79 13.38
N GLN A 180 -11.27 -15.23 13.60
CA GLN A 180 -12.18 -14.56 14.53
C GLN A 180 -11.64 -14.54 15.96
N ARG A 181 -11.05 -15.65 16.42
CA ARG A 181 -10.39 -15.69 17.72
C ARG A 181 -9.20 -14.73 17.78
N ALA A 182 -8.30 -14.79 16.80
CA ALA A 182 -7.12 -13.92 16.77
C ALA A 182 -7.48 -12.43 16.76
N VAL A 183 -8.50 -12.02 15.99
CA VAL A 183 -8.97 -10.63 15.96
C VAL A 183 -9.66 -10.23 17.27
N SER A 184 -10.45 -11.14 17.86
CA SER A 184 -11.10 -10.89 19.17
C SER A 184 -10.05 -10.69 20.26
N ASP A 185 -9.02 -11.55 20.32
CA ASP A 185 -7.94 -11.46 21.30
C ASP A 185 -7.19 -10.13 21.17
N LEU A 186 -6.91 -9.67 19.95
CA LEU A 186 -6.29 -8.37 19.69
C LEU A 186 -7.18 -7.20 20.12
N THR A 187 -8.48 -7.30 19.88
CA THR A 187 -9.43 -6.23 20.23
C THR A 187 -9.60 -6.14 21.75
N HIS A 188 -9.64 -7.27 22.45
CA HIS A 188 -9.72 -7.31 23.91
C HIS A 188 -8.41 -6.88 24.59
N ALA A 189 -7.25 -7.27 24.05
CA ALA A 189 -5.96 -6.82 24.57
C ALA A 189 -5.76 -5.31 24.41
N GLY A 190 -6.26 -4.73 23.31
CA GLY A 190 -6.22 -3.28 23.08
C GLY A 190 -7.23 -2.48 23.91
N ALA A 191 -8.32 -3.09 24.39
CA ALA A 191 -9.31 -2.44 25.24
C ALA A 191 -8.87 -2.27 26.71
N LEU A 192 -7.76 -2.91 27.11
CA LEU A 192 -7.17 -2.85 28.45
C LEU A 192 -5.98 -1.87 28.55
N GLN A 193 -5.68 -1.12 27.47
CA GLN A 193 -4.67 -0.06 27.41
C GLN A 193 -5.33 1.31 27.34
#